data_AF-A0A962WK47-F1
#
_entry.id   AF-A0A962WK47-F1
#
_cell.length_a   1.000
_cell.length_b   1.000
_cell.length_c   1.000
_cell.angle_alpha   90.00
_cell.angle_beta   90.00
_cell.angle_gamma   90.00
#
_symmetry.space_group_name_H-M   'P 1'
#
loop_
_entity.id
_entity.type
_entity.pdbx_description
1 polymer ?
#
loop_
_entity_poly.entity_id
_entity_poly.type
_entity_poly.pdbx_seq_one_letter_code
_entity_poly.pdbx_strand_id
1 'polypeptide(L)'
;MPQKKKSLSLRITQADFDRAQVVADRLGVRVSDVFRFALKVGLAKLAPLDDTKAQGRALMPAFVECGRDLADYFDLDAERLARIVNGEVEGDEQRVAVEDIEMLAMSGMQDHYLRSRLRQLNRTADGSMGMDDMLRRYLDEKYIESLD
;
A
#
# COMPACT_ATOMS: atom_id res chain seq x y z
N MET A 1 7.22 -21.71 22.32
CA MET A 1 8.15 -22.45 21.43
C MET A 1 9.17 -21.47 20.85
N PRO A 2 10.46 -21.82 20.70
CA PRO A 2 11.43 -20.91 20.11
C PRO A 2 11.05 -20.64 18.65
N GLN A 3 10.96 -19.36 18.29
CA GLN A 3 10.68 -18.92 16.93
C GLN A 3 11.81 -19.40 16.00
N LYS A 4 11.50 -20.26 15.02
CA LYS A 4 12.51 -20.78 14.08
C LYS A 4 13.08 -19.62 13.26
N LYS A 5 14.36 -19.29 13.44
CA LYS A 5 15.07 -18.30 12.61
C LYS A 5 15.44 -18.94 11.27
N LYS A 6 15.20 -18.23 10.18
CA LYS A 6 15.64 -18.61 8.82
C LYS A 6 16.62 -17.56 8.31
N SER A 7 17.63 -17.98 7.55
CA SER A 7 18.50 -17.09 6.78
C SER A 7 17.90 -16.84 5.39
N LEU A 8 18.09 -15.63 4.88
CA LEU A 8 17.67 -15.20 3.55
C LEU A 8 18.88 -14.51 2.89
N SER A 9 19.08 -14.77 1.59
CA SER A 9 19.95 -13.97 0.74
C SER A 9 19.07 -13.08 -0.15
N LEU A 10 19.34 -11.78 -0.17
CA LEU A 10 18.58 -10.79 -0.94
C LEU A 10 19.52 -10.11 -1.94
N ARG A 11 19.07 -10.00 -3.19
CA ARG A 11 19.76 -9.21 -4.22
C ARG A 11 19.22 -7.79 -4.21
N ILE A 12 20.10 -6.82 -4.02
CA ILE A 12 19.78 -5.39 -4.02
C ILE A 12 20.82 -4.63 -4.84
N THR A 13 20.51 -3.36 -5.15
CA THR A 13 21.49 -2.47 -5.78
C THR A 13 22.57 -2.05 -4.79
N GLN A 14 23.74 -1.68 -5.29
CA GLN A 14 24.81 -1.13 -4.44
C GLN A 14 24.35 0.15 -3.73
N ALA A 15 23.61 1.02 -4.43
CA ALA A 15 23.12 2.28 -3.88
C ALA A 15 22.19 2.06 -2.68
N ASP A 16 21.28 1.08 -2.73
CA ASP A 16 20.39 0.78 -1.60
C ASP A 16 21.16 0.19 -0.41
N PHE A 17 22.17 -0.64 -0.68
CA PHE A 17 23.05 -1.16 0.36
C PHE A 17 23.82 -0.02 1.05
N ASP A 18 24.40 0.91 0.28
CA ASP A 18 25.15 2.06 0.81
C ASP A 18 24.24 2.95 1.67
N ARG A 19 22.99 3.18 1.23
CA ARG A 19 22.00 3.91 2.05
C ARG A 19 21.71 3.20 3.37
N ALA A 20 21.54 1.88 3.34
CA ALA A 20 21.33 1.09 4.56
C ALA A 20 22.55 1.14 5.49
N GLN A 21 23.77 1.15 4.95
CA GLN A 21 25.01 1.30 5.72
C GLN A 21 25.07 2.64 6.45
N VAL A 22 24.78 3.75 5.76
CA VAL A 22 24.74 5.09 6.39
C VAL A 22 23.74 5.15 7.55
N VAL A 23 22.57 4.55 7.38
CA VAL A 23 21.56 4.46 8.46
C VAL A 23 22.07 3.61 9.62
N ALA A 24 22.69 2.47 9.33
CA ALA A 24 23.22 1.57 10.34
C ALA A 24 24.31 2.26 11.18
N ASP A 25 25.24 2.95 10.54
CA ASP A 25 26.33 3.67 11.20
C ASP A 25 25.79 4.79 12.10
N ARG A 26 24.80 5.55 11.60
CA ARG A 26 24.17 6.64 12.36
C ARG A 26 23.40 6.15 13.59
N LEU A 27 22.80 4.97 13.49
CA LEU A 27 22.06 4.36 14.60
C LEU A 27 22.95 3.49 15.52
N GLY A 28 24.20 3.24 15.15
CA GLY A 28 25.11 2.36 15.90
C GLY A 28 24.68 0.88 15.90
N VAL A 29 24.03 0.42 14.83
CA VAL A 29 23.49 -0.95 14.69
C VAL A 29 24.10 -1.68 13.49
N ARG A 30 23.82 -2.97 13.32
CA ARG A 30 24.27 -3.70 12.13
C ARG A 30 23.35 -3.40 10.94
N VAL A 31 23.89 -3.42 9.72
CA VAL A 31 23.08 -3.30 8.49
C VAL A 31 21.96 -4.35 8.44
N SER A 32 22.21 -5.57 8.89
CA SER A 32 21.18 -6.61 8.98
C SER A 32 20.02 -6.28 9.95
N ASP A 33 20.24 -5.42 10.96
CA ASP A 33 19.18 -4.92 11.83
C ASP A 33 18.30 -3.90 11.08
N VAL A 34 18.90 -3.03 10.27
CA VAL A 34 18.19 -2.08 9.40
C VAL A 34 17.31 -2.81 8.39
N PHE A 35 17.83 -3.82 7.70
CA PHE A 35 17.02 -4.63 6.78
C PHE A 35 15.90 -5.39 7.50
N ARG A 36 16.17 -5.94 8.69
CA ARG A 36 15.12 -6.60 9.49
C ARG A 36 14.05 -5.62 9.96
N PHE A 37 14.42 -4.39 10.30
CA PHE A 37 13.46 -3.32 10.62
C PHE A 37 12.60 -2.98 9.40
N ALA A 38 13.23 -2.69 8.25
CA ALA A 38 12.51 -2.35 7.02
C ALA A 38 11.54 -3.47 6.60
N LEU A 39 11.98 -4.73 6.66
CA LEU A 39 11.13 -5.88 6.39
C LEU A 39 9.94 -5.96 7.36
N LYS A 40 10.16 -5.79 8.67
CA LYS A 40 9.07 -5.84 9.66
C LYS A 40 8.07 -4.72 9.47
N VAL A 41 8.55 -3.50 9.23
CA VAL A 41 7.68 -2.35 8.96
C VAL A 41 6.88 -2.60 7.69
N GLY A 42 7.52 -3.01 6.59
CA GLY A 42 6.84 -3.32 5.35
C GLY A 42 5.78 -4.41 5.50
N LEU A 43 6.12 -5.53 6.14
CA LEU A 43 5.17 -6.62 6.39
C LEU A 43 4.00 -6.21 7.29
N ALA A 44 4.21 -5.31 8.25
CA ALA A 44 3.12 -4.80 9.08
C ALA A 44 2.09 -4.02 8.24
N LYS A 45 2.53 -3.23 7.25
CA LYS A 45 1.62 -2.55 6.31
C LYS A 45 0.84 -3.50 5.41
N LEU A 46 1.44 -4.65 5.12
CA LEU A 46 0.84 -5.71 4.32
C LEU A 46 0.01 -6.68 5.16
N ALA A 47 -0.15 -6.46 6.47
CA ALA A 47 -0.86 -7.38 7.35
C ALA A 47 -2.29 -7.74 6.88
N PRO A 48 -3.09 -6.82 6.33
CA PRO A 48 -4.40 -7.19 5.76
C PRO A 48 -4.31 -8.22 4.62
N LEU A 49 -3.21 -8.22 3.85
CA LEU A 49 -2.98 -9.16 2.76
C LEU A 49 -2.43 -10.52 3.24
N ASP A 50 -1.97 -10.61 4.49
CA ASP A 50 -1.54 -11.88 5.12
C ASP A 50 -2.74 -12.68 5.67
N ASP A 51 -3.86 -12.01 5.95
CA ASP A 51 -5.10 -12.69 6.34
C ASP A 51 -5.80 -13.25 5.11
N THR A 52 -5.71 -14.57 4.93
CA THR A 52 -6.34 -15.30 3.81
C THR A 52 -7.88 -15.22 3.81
N LYS A 53 -8.51 -14.70 4.87
CA LYS A 53 -9.95 -14.49 4.94
C LYS A 53 -10.35 -13.05 4.67
N ALA A 54 -9.40 -12.13 4.66
CA ALA A 54 -9.69 -10.73 4.39
C ALA A 54 -10.04 -10.56 2.91
N GLN A 55 -11.15 -9.86 2.67
CA GLN A 55 -11.67 -9.58 1.35
C GLN A 55 -12.41 -8.24 1.33
N GLY A 56 -12.57 -7.68 0.14
CA GLY A 56 -13.25 -6.42 -0.10
C GLY A 56 -12.62 -5.28 0.69
N ARG A 57 -13.46 -4.47 1.33
CA ARG A 57 -13.04 -3.30 2.11
C ARG A 57 -12.03 -3.62 3.22
N ALA A 58 -12.00 -4.86 3.74
CA ALA A 58 -11.04 -5.27 4.76
C ALA A 58 -9.58 -5.26 4.26
N LEU A 59 -9.36 -5.32 2.95
CA LEU A 59 -8.03 -5.25 2.34
C LEU A 59 -7.58 -3.81 2.08
N MET A 60 -8.49 -2.84 2.08
CA MET A 60 -8.19 -1.44 1.77
C MET A 60 -7.12 -0.79 2.65
N PRO A 61 -7.02 -1.09 3.97
CA PRO A 61 -5.93 -0.53 4.79
C PRO A 61 -4.53 -0.77 4.22
N ALA A 62 -4.25 -1.94 3.63
CA ALA A 62 -2.95 -2.23 3.03
C ALA A 62 -2.66 -1.35 1.80
N PHE A 63 -3.67 -1.11 0.96
CA PHE A 63 -3.55 -0.28 -0.24
C PHE A 63 -3.51 1.22 0.10
N VAL A 64 -4.22 1.65 1.14
CA VAL A 64 -4.17 3.03 1.64
C VAL A 64 -2.81 3.32 2.31
N GLU A 65 -2.27 2.37 3.08
CA GLU A 65 -1.01 2.57 3.80
C GLU A 65 0.23 2.47 2.89
N CYS A 66 0.22 1.52 1.94
CA CYS A 66 1.29 1.40 0.95
C CYS A 66 1.13 2.37 -0.22
N GLY A 67 -0.09 2.91 -0.43
CA GLY A 67 -0.40 3.78 -1.55
C GLY A 67 -0.08 3.14 -2.90
N ARG A 68 0.38 3.97 -3.84
CA ARG A 68 0.77 3.54 -5.19
C ARG A 68 1.98 2.61 -5.21
N ASP A 69 2.83 2.62 -4.18
CA ASP A 69 4.07 1.84 -4.16
C ASP A 69 3.79 0.35 -4.33
N LEU A 70 2.65 -0.12 -3.82
CA LEU A 70 2.25 -1.52 -3.93
C LEU A 70 1.83 -1.89 -5.35
N ALA A 71 1.09 -1.01 -6.03
CA ALA A 71 0.70 -1.21 -7.43
C ALA A 71 1.93 -1.17 -8.35
N ASP A 72 2.81 -0.18 -8.17
CA ASP A 72 4.00 0.00 -8.98
C ASP A 72 5.03 -1.12 -8.78
N TYR A 73 5.28 -1.51 -7.52
CA TYR A 73 6.32 -2.51 -7.22
C TYR A 73 5.92 -3.92 -7.65
N PHE A 74 4.64 -4.27 -7.59
CA PHE A 74 4.13 -5.60 -7.96
C PHE A 74 3.49 -5.66 -9.35
N ASP A 75 3.52 -4.56 -10.10
CA ASP A 75 2.91 -4.41 -11.43
C ASP A 75 1.45 -4.88 -11.41
N LEU A 76 0.64 -4.22 -10.57
CA LEU A 76 -0.77 -4.54 -10.39
C LEU A 76 -1.64 -3.61 -11.23
N ASP A 77 -2.24 -4.16 -12.29
CA ASP A 77 -3.29 -3.49 -13.03
C ASP A 77 -4.64 -3.51 -12.30
N ALA A 78 -5.62 -2.76 -12.82
CA ALA A 78 -6.94 -2.64 -12.24
C ALA A 78 -7.68 -3.99 -12.18
N GLU A 79 -7.50 -4.87 -13.18
CA GLU A 79 -8.14 -6.18 -13.21
C GLU A 79 -7.59 -7.11 -12.12
N ARG A 80 -6.28 -7.11 -11.94
CA ARG A 80 -5.59 -7.89 -10.92
C ARG A 80 -5.91 -7.37 -9.52
N LEU A 81 -5.92 -6.04 -9.33
CA LEU A 81 -6.37 -5.46 -8.07
C LEU A 81 -7.83 -5.79 -7.77
N ALA A 82 -8.73 -5.73 -8.77
CA ALA A 82 -10.13 -6.08 -8.59
C ALA A 82 -10.31 -7.54 -8.16
N ARG A 83 -9.53 -8.47 -8.72
CA ARG A 83 -9.56 -9.87 -8.29
C ARG A 83 -9.00 -10.08 -6.89
N ILE A 84 -7.90 -9.42 -6.55
CA ILE A 84 -7.29 -9.50 -5.20
C ILE A 84 -8.26 -8.94 -4.16
N VAL A 85 -8.87 -7.79 -4.43
CA VAL A 85 -9.73 -7.09 -3.48
C VAL A 85 -11.11 -7.72 -3.41
N ASN A 86 -11.80 -7.93 -4.54
CA ASN A 86 -13.22 -8.31 -4.56
C ASN A 86 -13.50 -9.78 -4.89
N GLY A 87 -12.49 -10.61 -5.15
CA GLY A 87 -12.63 -11.91 -5.82
C GLY A 87 -13.69 -12.88 -5.28
N GLU A 88 -13.82 -13.00 -3.96
CA GLU A 88 -14.80 -13.90 -3.31
C GLU A 88 -15.86 -13.14 -2.50
N VAL A 89 -15.98 -11.83 -2.71
CA VAL A 89 -16.92 -10.99 -1.95
C VAL A 89 -18.34 -11.24 -2.40
N GLU A 90 -19.18 -11.78 -1.51
CA GLU A 90 -20.57 -12.11 -1.81
C GLU A 90 -21.54 -10.92 -1.63
N GLY A 91 -21.20 -9.93 -0.80
CA GLY A 91 -22.09 -8.80 -0.46
C GLY A 91 -21.59 -7.44 -0.95
N ASP A 92 -22.50 -6.61 -1.46
CA ASP A 92 -22.17 -5.28 -2.00
C ASP A 92 -21.60 -4.32 -0.93
N GLU A 93 -21.98 -4.47 0.33
CA GLU A 93 -21.46 -3.63 1.42
C GLU A 93 -19.96 -3.84 1.70
N GLN A 94 -19.45 -5.04 1.40
CA GLN A 94 -18.03 -5.35 1.56
C GLN A 94 -17.24 -5.07 0.28
N ARG A 95 -17.92 -4.92 -0.85
CA ARG A 95 -17.29 -4.78 -2.16
C ARG A 95 -16.71 -3.38 -2.32
N VAL A 96 -15.47 -3.31 -2.77
CA VAL A 96 -14.82 -2.04 -3.10
C VAL A 96 -15.30 -1.60 -4.49
N ALA A 97 -15.59 -0.32 -4.65
CA ALA A 97 -16.08 0.22 -5.90
C ALA A 97 -14.99 0.09 -6.98
N VAL A 98 -15.40 -0.30 -8.18
CA VAL A 98 -14.45 -0.55 -9.29
C VAL A 98 -13.66 0.72 -9.61
N GLU A 99 -14.31 1.89 -9.55
CA GLU A 99 -13.70 3.18 -9.79
C GLU A 99 -12.59 3.51 -8.79
N ASP A 100 -12.72 3.05 -7.54
CA ASP A 100 -11.70 3.27 -6.50
C ASP A 100 -10.50 2.35 -6.71
N ILE A 101 -10.75 1.12 -7.19
CA ILE A 101 -9.70 0.17 -7.58
C ILE A 101 -8.94 0.70 -8.80
N GLU A 102 -9.65 1.27 -9.78
CA GLU A 102 -9.03 1.92 -10.93
C GLU A 102 -8.17 3.11 -10.51
N MET A 103 -8.64 3.95 -9.58
CA MET A 103 -7.86 5.07 -9.06
C MET A 103 -6.57 4.59 -8.37
N LEU A 104 -6.62 3.51 -7.59
CA LEU A 104 -5.43 2.89 -7.01
C LEU A 104 -4.46 2.40 -8.09
N ALA A 105 -4.95 1.65 -9.07
CA ALA A 105 -4.15 1.10 -10.17
C ALA A 105 -3.48 2.20 -11.03
N MET A 106 -4.19 3.31 -11.26
CA MET A 106 -3.75 4.38 -12.15
C MET A 106 -2.99 5.51 -11.44
N SER A 107 -2.98 5.53 -10.10
CA SER A 107 -2.29 6.55 -9.31
C SER A 107 -0.79 6.62 -9.59
N GLY A 108 -0.14 5.52 -9.98
CA GLY A 108 1.27 5.49 -10.37
C GLY A 108 1.58 5.94 -11.80
N MET A 109 0.58 5.97 -12.69
CA MET A 109 0.79 6.16 -14.14
C MET A 109 0.17 7.42 -14.72
N GLN A 110 -0.97 7.90 -14.20
CA GLN A 110 -1.77 8.94 -14.87
C GLN A 110 -2.34 9.97 -13.90
N ASP A 111 -1.50 10.94 -13.53
CA ASP A 111 -1.87 12.10 -12.71
C ASP A 111 -3.17 12.76 -13.18
N HIS A 112 -3.34 12.96 -14.49
CA HIS A 112 -4.49 13.68 -15.06
C HIS A 112 -5.84 13.00 -14.84
N TYR A 113 -5.89 11.66 -14.91
CA TYR A 113 -7.11 10.88 -14.65
C TYR A 113 -7.52 11.04 -13.18
N LEU A 114 -6.56 10.85 -12.27
CA LEU A 114 -6.76 10.97 -10.84
C LEU A 114 -7.22 12.39 -10.45
N ARG A 115 -6.62 13.45 -11.05
CA ARG A 115 -7.06 14.85 -10.81
C ARG A 115 -8.51 15.08 -11.22
N SER A 116 -8.91 14.55 -12.38
CA SER A 116 -10.26 14.73 -12.91
C SER A 116 -11.30 14.05 -12.01
N ARG A 117 -11.01 12.82 -11.58
CA ARG A 117 -11.89 12.05 -10.69
C ARG A 117 -12.03 12.68 -9.30
N LEU A 118 -10.93 13.06 -8.65
CA LEU A 118 -10.99 13.70 -7.34
C LEU A 118 -11.74 15.04 -7.37
N ARG A 119 -11.62 15.81 -8.45
CA ARG A 119 -12.43 17.03 -8.66
C ARG A 119 -13.93 16.72 -8.81
N GLN A 120 -14.31 15.67 -9.53
CA GLN A 120 -15.71 15.25 -9.66
C GLN A 120 -16.32 14.83 -8.30
N LEU A 121 -15.50 14.29 -7.40
CA LEU A 121 -15.88 13.94 -6.03
C LEU A 121 -15.95 15.15 -5.08
N ASN A 122 -15.85 16.39 -5.61
CA ASN A 122 -15.78 17.63 -4.84
C ASN A 122 -14.66 17.65 -3.78
N ARG A 123 -13.61 16.85 -3.97
CA ARG A 123 -12.41 16.90 -3.15
C ARG A 123 -11.45 17.90 -3.78
N THR A 124 -11.48 19.14 -3.29
CA THR A 124 -10.51 20.16 -3.70
C THR A 124 -9.23 19.96 -2.92
N ALA A 125 -8.10 19.91 -3.63
CA ALA A 125 -6.79 20.05 -3.01
C ALA A 125 -6.76 21.38 -2.24
N ASP A 126 -6.59 21.31 -0.93
CA ASP A 126 -5.98 22.44 -0.25
C ASP A 126 -4.57 22.56 -0.84
N GLY A 127 -4.11 23.77 -1.16
CA GLY A 127 -2.99 24.02 -2.09
C GLY A 127 -1.66 23.35 -1.72
N SER A 128 -1.56 22.73 -0.54
CA SER A 128 -0.41 21.99 -0.03
C SER A 128 -0.50 20.46 -0.12
N MET A 129 -1.66 19.86 -0.44
CA MET A 129 -1.84 18.40 -0.38
C MET A 129 -1.51 17.73 -1.73
N GLY A 130 -0.65 16.71 -1.70
CA GLY A 130 -0.33 15.89 -2.87
C GLY A 130 -1.53 15.08 -3.36
N MET A 131 -1.50 14.64 -4.63
CA MET A 131 -2.59 13.85 -5.21
C MET A 131 -2.74 12.49 -4.52
N ASP A 132 -1.61 11.86 -4.19
CA ASP A 132 -1.57 10.59 -3.46
C ASP A 132 -2.16 10.73 -2.05
N ASP A 133 -1.88 11.84 -1.37
CA ASP A 133 -2.43 12.14 -0.04
C ASP A 133 -3.95 12.35 -0.10
N MET A 134 -4.45 13.00 -1.15
CA MET A 134 -5.89 13.17 -1.37
C MET A 134 -6.59 11.85 -1.65
N LEU A 135 -6.01 11.00 -2.51
CA LEU A 135 -6.56 9.67 -2.79
C LEU A 135 -6.57 8.82 -1.52
N ARG A 136 -5.46 8.83 -0.77
CA ARG A 136 -5.34 8.12 0.51
C ARG A 136 -6.44 8.55 1.46
N ARG A 137 -6.61 9.86 1.68
CA ARG A 137 -7.64 10.41 2.57
C ARG A 137 -9.05 10.01 2.13
N TYR A 138 -9.36 10.10 0.84
CA TYR A 138 -10.66 9.70 0.32
C TYR A 138 -10.96 8.21 0.58
N LEU A 139 -9.99 7.32 0.34
CA LEU A 139 -10.18 5.89 0.56
C LEU A 139 -10.25 5.53 2.06
N ASP A 140 -9.50 6.24 2.90
CA ASP A 140 -9.52 6.11 4.36
C ASP A 140 -10.92 6.48 4.91
N GLU A 141 -11.43 7.67 4.55
CA GLU A 141 -12.78 8.13 4.91
C GLU A 141 -13.87 7.17 4.41
N LYS A 142 -13.70 6.59 3.21
CA LYS A 142 -14.73 5.75 2.59
C LYS A 142 -14.77 4.31 3.12
N TYR A 143 -13.62 3.74 3.45
CA TYR A 143 -13.50 2.30 3.71
C TYR A 143 -12.96 1.94 5.07
N ILE A 144 -12.28 2.85 5.78
CA ILE A 144 -11.57 2.55 7.01
C ILE A 144 -12.28 3.21 8.19
N GLU A 145 -12.53 4.53 8.13
CA GLU A 145 -13.29 5.23 9.18
C GLU A 145 -14.74 4.70 9.31
N SER A 146 -15.26 4.05 8.26
CA SER A 146 -16.58 3.42 8.27
C SER A 146 -16.64 2.04 8.97
N LEU A 147 -15.49 1.49 9.38
CA LEU A 147 -15.38 0.18 10.04
C LEU A 147 -15.37 0.27 11.58
N ASP A 148 -15.17 1.47 12.14
CA ASP A 148 -15.23 1.79 13.58
C ASP A 148 -16.63 2.29 14.00
#